data_AF-A0AAV9KQ09-F1
#
_entry.id   AF-A0AAV9KQ09-F1
#
_cell.length_a   1.000
_cell.length_b   1.000
_cell.length_c   1.000
_cell.angle_alpha   90.00
_cell.angle_beta   90.00
_cell.angle_gamma   90.00
#
_symmetry.space_group_name_H-M   'P 1'
#
loop_
_entity.id
_entity.type
_entity.pdbx_description
1 polymer ?
#
loop_
_entity_poly.entity_id
_entity_poly.type
_entity_poly.pdbx_seq_one_letter_code
_entity_poly.pdbx_strand_id
1 'polypeptide(L)'
;MGPRPQVFIMDPELIKEVFSKIYVYQKPGVNPLGALMVRGLVSYEKDKWAKHRKIINPAFHLEKLKHMFPAFYLSCSEMLSKWEDVPVEGSHEIDVWPHLQQLSCDVISRTAFGSSYEEGRKMFELQKEQAQHVLAAVHSVYIPGWRFWPTKRNRRMKEIKKDVRSSIRGIIDKRLKAMKDGDADNEDLLGILLESNFKEIEQQRNKDFGMSIEDVIED
;
A
#
# COMPACT_ATOMS: atom_id res chain seq x y z
N MET A 1 21.01 -2.91 -18.59
CA MET A 1 21.60 -1.64 -18.09
C MET A 1 22.60 -1.96 -16.97
N GLY A 2 23.85 -1.49 -17.07
CA GLY A 2 24.93 -1.93 -16.18
C GLY A 2 25.34 -3.39 -16.44
N PRO A 3 25.78 -4.15 -15.42
CA PRO A 3 26.31 -5.52 -15.60
C PRO A 3 25.21 -6.58 -15.85
N ARG A 4 23.93 -6.20 -15.82
CA ARG A 4 22.80 -7.13 -15.99
C ARG A 4 22.17 -6.94 -17.38
N PRO A 5 22.08 -8.00 -18.20
CA PRO A 5 21.37 -7.94 -19.46
C PRO A 5 19.89 -7.64 -19.19
N GLN A 6 19.27 -6.89 -20.09
CA GLN A 6 17.86 -6.55 -20.04
C GLN A 6 17.25 -6.79 -21.41
N VAL A 7 16.05 -7.34 -21.42
CA VAL A 7 15.26 -7.59 -22.63
C VAL A 7 14.05 -6.67 -22.56
N PHE A 8 13.87 -5.86 -23.61
CA PHE A 8 12.71 -4.99 -23.76
C PHE A 8 11.73 -5.67 -24.70
N ILE A 9 10.54 -5.96 -24.20
CA ILE A 9 9.47 -6.60 -24.96
C ILE A 9 8.44 -5.53 -25.29
N MET A 10 8.24 -5.27 -26.58
CA MET A 10 7.31 -4.26 -27.07
C MET A 10 6.14 -4.87 -27.85
N ASP A 11 6.23 -6.16 -28.18
CA ASP A 11 5.16 -6.88 -28.85
C ASP A 11 4.03 -7.21 -27.87
N PRO A 12 2.76 -6.82 -28.15
CA PRO A 12 1.64 -7.05 -27.25
C PRO A 12 1.33 -8.52 -26.95
N GLU A 13 1.54 -9.43 -27.91
CA GLU A 13 1.28 -10.86 -27.71
C GLU A 13 2.33 -11.45 -26.76
N LEU A 14 3.59 -11.06 -26.94
CA LEU A 14 4.68 -11.45 -26.04
C LEU A 14 4.50 -10.84 -24.65
N ILE A 15 4.05 -9.58 -24.54
CA ILE A 15 3.70 -8.97 -23.25
C ILE A 15 2.61 -9.79 -22.57
N LYS A 16 1.52 -10.12 -23.26
CA LYS A 16 0.44 -10.93 -22.71
C LYS A 16 0.95 -12.29 -22.23
N GLU A 17 1.81 -12.96 -23.01
CA GLU A 17 2.39 -14.24 -22.62
C GLU A 17 3.22 -14.13 -21.34
N VAL A 18 4.11 -13.13 -21.27
CA VAL A 18 4.99 -12.92 -20.12
C VAL A 18 4.18 -12.64 -18.85
N PHE A 19 3.19 -11.76 -18.93
CA PHE A 19 2.33 -11.41 -17.79
C PHE A 19 1.38 -12.55 -17.37
N SER A 20 1.10 -13.51 -18.26
CA SER A 20 0.25 -14.67 -17.94
C SER A 20 1.03 -15.80 -17.27
N LYS A 21 2.34 -15.94 -17.55
CA LYS A 21 3.19 -17.05 -17.06
C LYS A 21 4.06 -16.63 -15.86
N ILE A 22 3.43 -16.20 -14.77
CA ILE A 22 4.08 -15.67 -13.55
C ILE A 22 5.04 -16.64 -12.82
N TYR A 23 4.94 -17.95 -13.08
CA TYR A 23 5.87 -18.94 -12.52
C TYR A 23 7.17 -19.08 -13.35
N VAL A 24 7.11 -18.68 -14.62
CA VAL A 24 8.24 -18.72 -15.56
C VAL A 24 8.96 -17.38 -15.56
N TYR A 25 8.21 -16.28 -15.66
CA TYR A 25 8.74 -14.93 -15.71
C TYR A 25 8.57 -14.23 -14.36
N GLN A 26 9.69 -13.94 -13.70
CA GLN A 26 9.72 -13.23 -12.42
C GLN A 26 9.85 -11.72 -12.63
N LYS A 27 9.44 -10.92 -11.65
CA LYS A 27 9.57 -9.47 -11.70
C LYS A 27 11.05 -9.08 -11.77
N PRO A 28 11.40 -8.02 -12.52
CA PRO A 28 12.78 -7.55 -12.58
C PRO A 28 13.25 -7.11 -11.18
N GLY A 29 14.49 -7.45 -10.85
CA GLY A 29 15.08 -7.06 -9.57
C GLY A 29 15.16 -5.54 -9.41
N VAL A 30 14.46 -5.01 -8.40
CA VAL A 30 14.47 -3.58 -8.06
C VAL A 30 15.76 -3.17 -7.35
N ASN A 31 16.08 -1.86 -7.39
CA ASN A 31 17.10 -1.27 -6.54
C ASN A 31 16.84 -1.68 -5.07
N PRO A 32 17.83 -2.20 -4.33
CA PRO A 32 17.64 -2.58 -2.93
C PRO A 32 17.07 -1.47 -2.02
N LEU A 33 17.23 -0.20 -2.39
CA LEU A 33 16.57 0.92 -1.70
C LEU A 33 15.06 0.98 -1.95
N GLY A 34 14.57 0.48 -3.08
CA GLY A 34 13.13 0.30 -3.34
C GLY A 34 12.47 -0.67 -2.36
N ALA A 35 13.20 -1.69 -1.89
CA ALA A 35 12.74 -2.62 -0.86
C ALA A 35 12.54 -1.96 0.54
N LEU A 36 12.97 -0.70 0.72
CA LEU A 36 12.66 0.08 1.92
C LEU A 36 11.28 0.72 1.87
N MET A 37 10.70 0.87 0.69
CA MET A 37 9.36 1.44 0.50
C MET A 37 8.32 0.36 0.31
N VAL A 38 8.66 -0.65 -0.50
CA VAL A 38 7.74 -1.71 -0.86
C VAL A 38 8.38 -3.05 -0.53
N ARG A 39 7.84 -3.71 0.49
CA ARG A 39 7.89 -5.16 0.61
C ARG A 39 6.44 -5.65 0.44
N GLY A 40 6.18 -6.95 0.58
CA GLY A 40 4.83 -7.46 0.48
C GLY A 40 4.40 -7.87 -0.93
N LEU A 41 3.09 -7.88 -1.18
CA LEU A 41 2.43 -8.42 -2.37
C LEU A 41 3.05 -7.93 -3.69
N VAL A 42 3.44 -6.65 -3.78
CA VAL A 42 4.07 -6.09 -4.99
C VAL A 42 5.42 -6.76 -5.30
N SER A 43 6.12 -7.23 -4.27
CA SER A 43 7.46 -7.83 -4.37
C SER A 43 7.49 -9.36 -4.33
N TYR A 44 6.44 -10.01 -3.82
CA TYR A 44 6.40 -11.47 -3.71
C TYR A 44 6.23 -12.14 -5.07
N GLU A 45 6.71 -13.38 -5.16
CA GLU A 45 6.65 -14.21 -6.36
C GLU A 45 5.99 -15.56 -6.07
N LYS A 46 5.50 -16.21 -7.13
CA LYS A 46 5.02 -17.61 -7.11
C LYS A 46 4.01 -17.85 -5.98
N ASP A 47 4.24 -18.90 -5.18
CA ASP A 47 3.31 -19.38 -4.16
C ASP A 47 3.05 -18.34 -3.06
N LYS A 48 4.08 -17.57 -2.66
CA LYS A 48 3.91 -16.53 -1.65
C LYS A 48 3.00 -15.42 -2.17
N TRP A 49 3.18 -14.99 -3.41
CA TRP A 49 2.29 -14.03 -4.06
C TRP A 49 0.87 -14.58 -4.19
N ALA A 50 0.71 -15.81 -4.68
CA ALA A 50 -0.59 -16.43 -4.90
C ALA A 50 -1.39 -16.54 -3.59
N LYS A 51 -0.73 -16.97 -2.51
CA LYS A 51 -1.31 -17.06 -1.17
C LYS A 51 -1.80 -15.69 -0.67
N HIS A 52 -0.94 -14.69 -0.67
CA HIS A 52 -1.29 -13.36 -0.16
C HIS A 52 -2.40 -12.72 -1.01
N ARG A 53 -2.32 -12.86 -2.34
CA ARG A 53 -3.35 -12.36 -3.27
C ARG A 53 -4.71 -13.01 -3.01
N LYS A 54 -4.74 -14.32 -2.74
CA LYS A 54 -5.96 -15.05 -2.39
C LYS A 54 -6.62 -14.48 -1.12
N ILE A 55 -5.83 -14.21 -0.08
CA ILE A 55 -6.31 -13.71 1.21
C ILE A 55 -6.80 -12.25 1.10
N ILE A 56 -6.12 -11.42 0.30
CA ILE A 56 -6.42 -9.99 0.14
C ILE A 56 -7.61 -9.75 -0.81
N ASN A 57 -7.76 -10.53 -1.88
CA ASN A 57 -8.76 -10.29 -2.93
C ASN A 57 -10.21 -10.11 -2.45
N PRO A 58 -10.72 -10.83 -1.43
CA PRO A 58 -12.08 -10.63 -0.92
C PRO A 58 -12.39 -9.19 -0.49
N ALA A 59 -11.39 -8.43 -0.04
CA ALA A 59 -11.54 -7.02 0.33
C ALA A 59 -11.88 -6.12 -0.88
N PHE A 60 -11.61 -6.59 -2.10
CA PHE A 60 -11.85 -5.88 -3.36
C PHE A 60 -13.03 -6.43 -4.15
N HIS A 61 -13.84 -7.32 -3.56
CA HIS A 61 -15.09 -7.75 -4.18
C HIS A 61 -16.13 -6.63 -4.16
N LEU A 62 -17.00 -6.59 -5.18
CA LEU A 62 -17.99 -5.52 -5.36
C LEU A 62 -18.88 -5.30 -4.12
N GLU A 63 -19.26 -6.37 -3.44
CA GLU A 63 -20.05 -6.29 -2.20
C GLU A 63 -19.31 -5.50 -1.11
N LYS A 64 -18.01 -5.76 -0.92
CA LYS A 64 -17.16 -5.06 0.04
C LYS A 64 -16.90 -3.61 -0.37
N LEU A 65 -16.71 -3.36 -1.66
CA LEU A 65 -16.52 -2.01 -2.19
C LEU A 65 -17.75 -1.10 -1.96
N LYS A 66 -18.97 -1.66 -1.91
CA LYS A 66 -20.17 -0.87 -1.61
C LYS A 66 -20.13 -0.26 -0.21
N HIS A 67 -19.54 -0.95 0.77
CA HIS A 67 -19.39 -0.44 2.14
C HIS A 67 -18.40 0.74 2.21
N MET A 68 -17.48 0.85 1.25
CA MET A 68 -16.50 1.94 1.17
C MET A 68 -17.05 3.21 0.50
N PHE A 69 -18.20 3.11 -0.18
CA PHE A 69 -18.80 4.21 -0.93
C PHE A 69 -19.05 5.48 -0.08
N PRO A 70 -19.58 5.39 1.17
CA PRO A 70 -19.74 6.57 2.02
C PRO A 70 -18.42 7.31 2.29
N ALA A 71 -17.31 6.58 2.46
CA ALA A 71 -15.99 7.19 2.63
C ALA A 71 -15.50 7.90 1.36
N PHE A 72 -15.76 7.33 0.17
CA PHE A 72 -15.47 8.01 -1.09
C PHE A 72 -16.26 9.32 -1.21
N TYR A 73 -17.57 9.25 -0.96
CA TYR A 73 -18.46 10.41 -1.05
C TYR A 73 -18.07 11.52 -0.07
N LEU A 74 -17.77 11.17 1.18
CA LEU A 74 -17.35 12.13 2.20
C LEU A 74 -16.04 12.82 1.81
N SER A 75 -15.04 12.06 1.36
CA SER A 75 -13.74 12.64 0.95
C SER A 75 -13.88 13.56 -0.26
N CYS A 76 -14.70 13.21 -1.24
CA CYS A 76 -14.99 14.08 -2.39
C CYS A 76 -15.73 15.35 -1.95
N SER A 77 -16.77 15.22 -1.13
CA SER A 77 -17.57 16.35 -0.64
C SER A 77 -16.70 17.34 0.16
N GLU A 78 -15.87 16.86 1.08
CA GLU A 78 -14.96 17.71 1.85
C GLU A 78 -13.92 18.44 0.99
N MET A 79 -13.45 17.81 -0.10
CA MET A 79 -12.54 18.46 -1.04
C MET A 79 -13.26 19.59 -1.80
N LEU A 80 -14.49 19.33 -2.27
CA LEU A 80 -15.29 20.32 -3.00
C LEU A 80 -15.70 21.49 -2.12
N SER A 81 -16.13 21.25 -0.87
CA SER A 81 -16.44 22.35 0.06
C SER A 81 -15.23 23.26 0.31
N LYS A 82 -14.01 22.70 0.39
CA LYS A 82 -12.79 23.53 0.49
C LYS A 82 -12.53 24.40 -0.74
N TRP A 83 -13.02 24.01 -1.92
CA TRP A 83 -12.92 24.82 -3.13
C TRP A 83 -13.99 25.92 -3.14
N GLU A 84 -15.18 25.64 -2.62
CA GLU A 84 -16.28 26.60 -2.48
C GLU A 84 -15.99 27.67 -1.41
N ASP A 85 -15.28 27.28 -0.33
CA ASP A 85 -14.93 28.17 0.78
C ASP A 85 -13.80 29.16 0.46
N VAL A 86 -13.19 29.10 -0.72
CA VAL A 86 -12.15 30.07 -1.12
C VAL A 86 -12.83 31.41 -1.43
N PRO A 87 -12.63 32.46 -0.61
CA PRO A 87 -13.30 33.73 -0.82
C PRO A 87 -12.65 34.43 -2.01
N VAL A 88 -13.34 34.45 -3.15
CA VAL A 88 -12.90 35.16 -4.35
C VAL A 88 -14.05 35.97 -4.93
N GLU A 89 -13.80 37.24 -5.22
CA GLU A 89 -14.65 38.01 -6.12
C GLU A 89 -14.42 37.55 -7.58
N GLY A 90 -15.36 36.77 -8.14
CA GLY A 90 -15.31 36.32 -9.53
C GLY A 90 -14.76 34.90 -9.74
N SER A 91 -14.18 34.63 -10.90
CA SER A 91 -13.60 33.33 -11.26
C SER A 91 -12.13 33.21 -10.83
N HIS A 92 -11.74 32.07 -10.27
CA HIS A 92 -10.36 31.77 -9.85
C HIS A 92 -9.88 30.41 -10.36
N GLU A 93 -8.58 30.32 -10.67
CA GLU A 93 -7.90 29.09 -11.08
C GLU A 93 -7.29 28.38 -9.87
N ILE A 94 -7.65 27.11 -9.67
CA ILE A 94 -7.15 26.28 -8.57
C ILE A 94 -6.18 25.22 -9.13
N ASP A 95 -4.98 25.10 -8.55
CA ASP A 95 -4.12 23.93 -8.78
C ASP A 95 -4.74 22.72 -8.08
N VAL A 96 -5.37 21.84 -8.86
CA VAL A 96 -6.06 20.66 -8.32
C VAL A 96 -5.11 19.53 -7.91
N TRP A 97 -3.84 19.56 -8.32
CA TRP A 97 -2.93 18.43 -8.11
C TRP A 97 -2.71 18.08 -6.62
N PRO A 98 -2.43 19.03 -5.71
CA PRO A 98 -2.35 18.74 -4.28
C PRO A 98 -3.67 18.22 -3.70
N HIS A 99 -4.81 18.72 -4.19
CA HIS A 99 -6.13 18.30 -3.73
C HIS A 99 -6.45 16.87 -4.15
N LEU A 100 -6.08 16.45 -5.37
CA LEU A 100 -6.25 15.07 -5.83
C LEU A 100 -5.35 14.08 -5.06
N GLN A 101 -4.12 14.50 -4.72
CA GLN A 101 -3.25 13.71 -3.85
C GLN A 101 -3.85 13.55 -2.45
N GLN A 102 -4.37 14.63 -1.87
CA GLN A 102 -5.02 14.61 -0.57
C GLN A 102 -6.31 13.78 -0.60
N LEU A 103 -7.12 13.89 -1.65
CA LEU A 103 -8.33 13.10 -1.84
C LEU A 103 -8.01 11.61 -1.83
N SER A 104 -6.98 11.20 -2.58
CA SER A 104 -6.54 9.80 -2.62
C SER A 104 -6.07 9.32 -1.24
N CYS A 105 -5.34 10.17 -0.50
CA CYS A 105 -4.91 9.91 0.87
C CYS A 105 -6.11 9.72 1.81
N ASP A 106 -7.09 10.61 1.76
CA ASP A 106 -8.26 10.59 2.64
C ASP A 106 -9.15 9.38 2.33
N VAL A 107 -9.37 9.09 1.05
CA VAL A 107 -10.08 7.90 0.57
C VAL A 107 -9.43 6.62 1.07
N ILE A 108 -8.13 6.43 0.80
CA ILE A 108 -7.42 5.22 1.22
C ILE A 108 -7.40 5.11 2.74
N SER A 109 -7.14 6.20 3.45
CA SER A 109 -7.05 6.16 4.91
C SER A 109 -8.38 5.80 5.57
N ARG A 110 -9.49 6.36 5.08
CA ARG A 110 -10.84 6.06 5.59
C ARG A 110 -11.28 4.64 5.25
N THR A 111 -11.03 4.20 4.02
CA THR A 111 -11.47 2.86 3.57
C THR A 111 -10.58 1.73 4.04
N ALA A 112 -9.29 2.00 4.31
CA ALA A 112 -8.36 0.99 4.78
C ALA A 112 -8.34 0.84 6.30
N PHE A 113 -8.42 1.96 7.03
CA PHE A 113 -8.21 1.99 8.48
C PHE A 113 -9.41 2.45 9.29
N GLY A 114 -10.51 2.87 8.64
CA GLY A 114 -11.75 3.24 9.30
C GLY A 114 -11.54 4.31 10.36
N SER A 115 -11.81 3.96 11.62
CA SER A 115 -11.64 4.85 12.78
C SER A 115 -10.19 5.34 13.02
N SER A 116 -9.19 4.67 12.44
CA SER A 116 -7.76 5.06 12.52
C SER A 116 -7.29 5.81 11.28
N TYR A 117 -8.18 6.49 10.55
CA TYR A 117 -7.85 7.21 9.32
C TYR A 117 -6.84 8.35 9.55
N GLU A 118 -6.82 9.00 10.71
CA GLU A 118 -5.84 10.06 10.99
C GLU A 118 -4.41 9.53 11.06
N GLU A 119 -4.22 8.36 11.69
CA GLU A 119 -2.94 7.65 11.65
C GLU A 119 -2.60 7.21 10.22
N GLY A 120 -3.61 6.75 9.45
CA GLY A 120 -3.48 6.45 8.03
C GLY A 120 -2.98 7.64 7.19
N ARG A 121 -3.54 8.84 7.41
CA ARG A 121 -3.14 10.06 6.71
C ARG A 121 -1.68 10.43 6.99
N LYS A 122 -1.25 10.35 8.26
CA LYS A 122 0.15 10.59 8.65
C LYS A 122 1.10 9.59 7.96
N MET A 123 0.69 8.33 7.87
CA MET A 123 1.46 7.29 7.19
C MET A 123 1.58 7.56 5.68
N PHE A 124 0.51 8.02 5.04
CA PHE A 124 0.54 8.37 3.62
C PHE A 124 1.54 9.49 3.32
N GLU A 125 1.59 10.54 4.16
CA GLU A 125 2.57 11.62 3.99
C GLU A 125 4.01 11.12 4.11
N LEU A 126 4.29 10.24 5.08
CA LEU A 126 5.59 9.58 5.18
C LEU A 126 5.91 8.73 3.95
N GLN A 127 4.93 8.00 3.41
CA GLN A 127 5.10 7.22 2.18
C GLN A 127 5.31 8.09 0.93
N LYS A 128 4.69 9.27 0.88
CA LYS A 128 4.92 10.26 -0.19
C LYS A 128 6.37 10.75 -0.17
N GLU A 129 6.92 11.06 1.01
CA GLU A 129 8.35 11.41 1.17
C GLU A 129 9.25 10.23 0.75
N GLN A 130 8.91 9.01 1.20
CA GLN A 130 9.64 7.80 0.82
C GLN A 130 9.65 7.55 -0.69
N ALA A 131 8.53 7.83 -1.38
CA ALA A 131 8.39 7.69 -2.83
C ALA A 131 9.39 8.54 -3.59
N GLN A 132 9.56 9.78 -3.15
CA GLN A 132 10.52 10.71 -3.75
C GLN A 132 11.95 10.20 -3.59
N HIS A 133 12.30 9.68 -2.41
CA HIS A 133 13.62 9.09 -2.18
C HIS A 133 13.87 7.82 -3.00
N VAL A 134 12.86 6.96 -3.15
CA VAL A 134 12.95 5.74 -3.98
C VAL A 134 13.06 6.08 -5.44
N LEU A 135 12.24 6.99 -5.97
CA LEU A 135 12.28 7.39 -7.38
C LEU A 135 13.67 7.95 -7.73
N ALA A 136 14.22 8.82 -6.89
CA ALA A 136 15.59 9.31 -7.03
C ALA A 136 16.63 8.18 -6.95
N ALA A 137 16.40 7.13 -6.15
CA ALA A 137 17.27 5.97 -6.09
C ALA A 137 17.16 5.07 -7.34
N VAL A 138 15.96 4.89 -7.87
CA VAL A 138 15.70 4.08 -9.08
C VAL A 138 16.35 4.71 -10.31
N HIS A 139 16.33 6.05 -10.42
CA HIS A 139 16.99 6.78 -11.50
C HIS A 139 18.52 6.91 -11.33
N SER A 140 19.06 6.49 -10.18
CA SER A 140 20.52 6.51 -9.92
C SER A 140 21.18 5.17 -10.25
N VAL A 141 22.45 5.19 -10.69
CA VAL A 141 23.25 3.98 -10.83
C VAL A 141 23.42 3.32 -9.46
N TYR A 142 22.95 2.07 -9.34
CA TYR A 142 23.13 1.31 -8.11
C TYR A 142 24.58 0.80 -8.02
N ILE A 143 25.29 1.25 -6.98
CA ILE A 143 26.59 0.71 -6.60
C ILE A 143 26.38 -0.31 -5.47
N PRO A 144 26.83 -1.57 -5.61
CA PRO A 144 26.77 -2.55 -4.53
C PRO A 144 27.32 -1.99 -3.21
N GLY A 145 26.58 -2.17 -2.12
CA GLY A 145 26.96 -1.67 -0.79
C GLY A 145 26.49 -0.26 -0.44
N TRP A 146 26.10 0.59 -1.41
CA TRP A 146 25.63 1.97 -1.13
C TRP A 146 24.40 2.05 -0.22
N ARG A 147 23.59 0.99 -0.15
CA ARG A 147 22.45 0.90 0.78
C ARG A 147 22.87 0.92 2.26
N PHE A 148 24.09 0.46 2.57
CA PHE A 148 24.61 0.46 3.93
C PHE A 148 25.31 1.77 4.29
N TRP A 149 25.66 2.59 3.30
CA TRP A 149 26.27 3.89 3.54
C TRP A 149 25.30 4.83 4.24
N PRO A 150 25.69 5.46 5.37
CA PRO A 150 24.79 6.22 6.21
C PRO A 150 24.57 7.65 5.69
N THR A 151 24.13 7.80 4.44
CA THR A 151 23.73 9.10 3.87
C THR A 151 22.49 9.64 4.58
N LYS A 152 22.28 10.97 4.54
CA LYS A 152 21.06 11.60 5.07
C LYS A 152 19.79 10.97 4.49
N ARG A 153 19.76 10.72 3.17
CA ARG A 153 18.66 10.02 2.49
C ARG A 153 18.45 8.61 3.04
N ASN A 154 19.50 7.79 3.11
CA ASN A 154 19.36 6.40 3.54
C ASN A 154 18.95 6.29 5.01
N ARG A 155 19.38 7.22 5.87
CA ARG A 155 18.93 7.32 7.28
C ARG A 155 17.45 7.68 7.34
N ARG A 156 17.05 8.74 6.64
CA ARG A 156 15.64 9.18 6.57
C ARG A 156 14.71 8.08 6.05
N MET A 157 15.13 7.36 5.00
CA MET A 157 14.36 6.24 4.46
C MET A 157 14.17 5.08 5.45
N LYS A 158 15.14 4.85 6.34
CA LYS A 158 15.05 3.83 7.39
C LYS A 158 14.16 4.29 8.55
N GLU A 159 14.22 5.57 8.92
CA GLU A 159 13.34 6.19 9.91
C GLU A 159 11.89 6.13 9.45
N ILE A 160 11.60 6.59 8.24
CA ILE A 160 10.26 6.52 7.64
C ILE A 160 9.74 5.08 7.64
N LYS A 161 10.54 4.11 7.19
CA LYS A 161 10.14 2.70 7.22
C LYS A 161 9.79 2.22 8.63
N LYS A 162 10.57 2.63 9.64
CA LYS A 162 10.33 2.28 11.04
C LYS A 162 9.03 2.89 11.55
N ASP A 163 8.82 4.18 11.27
CA ASP A 163 7.65 4.94 11.73
C ASP A 163 6.37 4.39 11.10
N VAL A 164 6.37 4.16 9.78
CA VAL A 164 5.26 3.54 9.04
C VAL A 164 4.93 2.15 9.62
N ARG A 165 5.92 1.27 9.78
CA ARG A 165 5.70 -0.07 10.37
C ARG A 165 5.16 0.00 11.79
N SER A 166 5.64 0.94 12.61
CA SER A 166 5.16 1.12 13.98
C SER A 166 3.71 1.58 14.02
N SER A 167 3.34 2.52 13.14
CA SER A 167 1.97 3.01 13.02
C SER A 167 1.01 1.92 12.55
N ILE A 168 1.36 1.17 11.49
CA ILE A 168 0.54 0.05 11.00
C ILE A 168 0.35 -1.00 12.11
N ARG A 169 1.43 -1.37 12.81
CA ARG A 169 1.32 -2.31 13.93
C ARG A 169 0.37 -1.79 15.01
N GLY A 170 0.48 -0.52 15.38
CA GLY A 170 -0.43 0.10 16.35
C GLY A 170 -1.90 0.03 15.92
N ILE A 171 -2.21 0.27 14.64
CA ILE A 171 -3.57 0.15 14.10
C ILE A 171 -4.05 -1.31 14.14
N ILE A 172 -3.21 -2.26 13.71
CA ILE A 172 -3.53 -3.69 13.76
C ILE A 172 -3.79 -4.15 15.19
N ASP A 173 -2.95 -3.77 16.14
CA ASP A 173 -3.08 -4.18 17.54
C ASP A 173 -4.38 -3.62 18.16
N LYS A 174 -4.72 -2.35 17.88
CA LYS A 174 -6.01 -1.74 18.25
C LYS A 174 -7.18 -2.53 17.66
N ARG A 175 -7.11 -2.89 16.37
CA ARG A 175 -8.17 -3.65 15.68
C ARG A 175 -8.34 -5.04 16.24
N LEU A 176 -7.25 -5.78 16.42
CA LEU A 176 -7.27 -7.14 16.99
C LEU A 176 -7.86 -7.15 18.41
N LYS A 177 -7.62 -6.09 19.19
CA LYS A 177 -8.25 -5.94 20.51
C LYS A 177 -9.76 -5.73 20.38
N ALA A 178 -10.20 -4.77 19.56
CA ALA A 178 -11.62 -4.51 19.34
C ALA A 178 -12.38 -5.75 18.82
N MET A 179 -11.75 -6.56 17.96
CA MET A 179 -12.35 -7.80 17.45
C MET A 179 -12.56 -8.84 18.55
N LYS A 180 -11.65 -8.93 19.53
CA LYS A 180 -11.80 -9.84 20.68
C LYS A 180 -12.89 -9.39 21.63
N ASP A 181 -13.05 -8.07 21.77
CA ASP A 181 -14.04 -7.46 22.65
C ASP A 181 -15.45 -7.43 22.02
N GLY A 182 -15.58 -7.83 20.74
CA GLY A 182 -16.85 -7.87 20.00
C GLY A 182 -17.32 -6.50 19.49
N ASP A 183 -16.47 -5.49 19.54
CA ASP A 183 -16.78 -4.08 19.25
C ASP A 183 -16.11 -3.59 17.94
N ALA A 184 -15.59 -4.51 17.12
CA ALA A 184 -14.91 -4.14 15.88
C ALA A 184 -15.90 -3.92 14.73
N ASP A 185 -15.86 -2.72 14.16
CA ASP A 185 -16.28 -2.49 12.79
C ASP A 185 -15.24 -3.10 11.84
N ASN A 186 -15.63 -4.16 11.12
CA ASN A 186 -14.76 -4.89 10.20
C ASN A 186 -15.12 -4.62 8.73
N GLU A 187 -15.84 -3.54 8.43
CA GLU A 187 -16.24 -3.23 7.05
C GLU A 187 -15.14 -2.56 6.23
N ASP A 188 -14.06 -2.07 6.87
CA ASP A 188 -12.87 -1.54 6.20
C ASP A 188 -11.91 -2.63 5.70
N LEU A 189 -10.98 -2.24 4.81
CA LEU A 189 -10.07 -3.21 4.16
C LEU A 189 -9.25 -4.01 5.17
N LEU A 190 -8.78 -3.38 6.25
CA LEU A 190 -7.99 -4.07 7.28
C LEU A 190 -8.84 -5.10 8.03
N GLY A 191 -10.06 -4.75 8.41
CA GLY A 191 -11.01 -5.66 9.04
C GLY A 191 -11.30 -6.87 8.15
N ILE A 192 -11.62 -6.64 6.88
CA ILE A 192 -11.89 -7.71 5.91
C ILE A 192 -10.66 -8.59 5.70
N LEU A 193 -9.47 -7.99 5.61
CA LEU A 193 -8.21 -8.72 5.45
C LEU A 193 -7.96 -9.66 6.64
N LEU A 194 -8.10 -9.15 7.87
CA LEU A 194 -7.90 -9.94 9.08
C LEU A 194 -8.93 -11.08 9.17
N GLU A 195 -10.21 -10.82 8.88
CA GLU A 195 -11.24 -11.86 8.83
C GLU A 195 -10.95 -12.94 7.78
N SER A 196 -10.58 -12.53 6.57
CA SER A 196 -10.21 -13.44 5.48
C SER A 196 -9.03 -14.31 5.87
N ASN A 197 -8.03 -13.73 6.53
CA ASN A 197 -6.86 -14.44 7.03
C ASN A 197 -7.22 -15.47 8.11
N PHE A 198 -8.07 -15.10 9.08
CA PHE A 198 -8.52 -16.05 10.11
C PHE A 198 -9.33 -17.21 9.50
N LYS A 199 -10.23 -16.92 8.56
CA LYS A 199 -11.02 -17.95 7.85
C LYS A 199 -10.12 -18.92 7.08
N GLU A 200 -9.08 -18.44 6.40
CA GLU A 200 -8.14 -19.30 5.67
C GLU A 200 -7.37 -20.23 6.63
N ILE A 201 -6.93 -19.73 7.79
CA ILE A 201 -6.24 -20.54 8.82
C ILE A 201 -7.17 -21.63 9.38
N GLU A 202 -8.43 -21.30 9.67
CA GLU A 202 -9.41 -22.23 10.20
C GLU A 202 -9.79 -23.32 9.20
N GLN A 203 -10.05 -22.95 7.94
CA GLN A 203 -10.43 -23.89 6.88
C GLN A 203 -9.32 -24.91 6.60
N GLN A 204 -8.06 -24.47 6.58
CA GLN A 204 -6.91 -25.36 6.34
C GLN A 204 -6.44 -26.08 7.60
N ARG A 205 -6.94 -25.70 8.78
CA ARG A 205 -6.48 -26.16 10.10
C ARG A 205 -4.96 -26.06 10.27
N ASN A 206 -4.33 -25.13 9.56
CA ASN A 206 -2.89 -24.94 9.57
C ASN A 206 -2.57 -23.44 9.42
N LYS A 207 -1.83 -22.91 10.40
CA LYS A 207 -1.42 -21.50 10.46
C LYS A 207 -0.50 -21.11 9.30
N ASP A 208 0.20 -22.05 8.69
CA ASP A 208 1.09 -21.81 7.57
C ASP A 208 0.35 -21.37 6.29
N PHE A 209 -0.98 -21.55 6.23
CA PHE A 209 -1.81 -21.07 5.13
C PHE A 209 -2.28 -19.62 5.30
N GLY A 210 -2.17 -19.04 6.49
CA GLY A 210 -2.46 -17.63 6.75
C GLY A 210 -1.23 -16.72 6.66
N MET A 211 -1.46 -15.42 6.60
CA MET A 211 -0.46 -14.37 6.72
C MET A 211 -0.09 -14.14 8.20
N SER A 212 1.20 -13.99 8.48
CA SER A 212 1.64 -13.49 9.79
C SER A 212 1.32 -12.00 9.94
N ILE A 213 1.33 -11.47 11.16
CA ILE A 213 1.18 -10.02 11.37
C ILE A 213 2.28 -9.22 10.66
N GLU A 214 3.49 -9.77 10.57
CA GLU A 214 4.57 -9.16 9.79
C GLU A 214 4.28 -9.14 8.30
N ASP A 215 3.63 -10.18 7.77
CA ASP A 215 3.18 -10.20 6.38
C ASP A 215 2.06 -9.19 6.14
N VAL A 216 1.11 -9.04 7.08
CA VAL A 216 0.04 -8.03 7.01
C VAL A 216 0.59 -6.60 7.10
N ILE A 217 1.66 -6.36 7.86
CA ILE A 217 2.29 -5.04 7.96
C ILE A 217 3.04 -4.67 6.67
N GLU A 218 3.59 -5.66 5.97
CA GLU A 218 4.41 -5.43 4.77
C GLU A 218 3.58 -5.43 3.47
N ASP A 219 2.34 -5.95 3.48
CA ASP A 219 1.40 -5.97 2.33
C ASP A 219 0.51 -4.72 2.26
#